data_AF-A0A661TBC4-F1
#
_entry.id   AF-A0A661TBC4-F1
#
_cell.length_a   1.000
_cell.length_b   1.000
_cell.length_c   1.000
_cell.angle_alpha   90.00
_cell.angle_beta   90.00
_cell.angle_gamma   90.00
#
_symmetry.space_group_name_H-M   'P 1'
#
loop_
_entity.id
_entity.type
_entity.pdbx_description
1 polymer ?
#
loop_
_entity_poly.entity_id
_entity_poly.type
_entity_poly.pdbx_seq_one_letter_code
_entity_poly.pdbx_strand_id
1 'polypeptide(L)'
;MNIIQKADPRGLTSIELGVDACLDRLYGCFRVNNPKIDGFSAERDVEIVYGSGRKIKIHIPEHMRVDLPIDKKLVNSEMFSFEEIRDNGDSMHLLTMRAGWNQTETDINRMIDLNPAGSFVAKLKGEGFDFPVGTASAISLGENHSWIGMILVHPELRRQGVANYMMQECLNYAVGQGKVINGLDATPMGNSVYKALGYVDSFRIWKSFFPLAQFANQSFNAKRVKPVQENDLDELIRYDAAHFLERGQILGRLFGDSKKYCFVHRHENGNIGGYVFARPGRLRPFIGPLIADRQKEAQELLVAVSHALLADGCQDASMDIPESKFHNPAICKEGAFEPEEKPSNHLLVKKISPVRHFIRMYQAVDCNQAEVLAKNFAVKERLAETDPRVRRFGETLNRSVYNYSETMAFLEYEKKVLQQRIWSITGPEKG
;
A
#
# COMPACT_ATOMS: atom_id res chain seq x y z
N MET A 1 9.22 -17.77 2.60
CA MET A 1 8.87 -19.22 2.66
C MET A 1 8.09 -19.45 3.96
N ASN A 2 6.79 -19.73 3.98
CA ASN A 2 5.83 -19.85 2.86
C ASN A 2 4.97 -18.58 2.67
N ILE A 3 4.51 -18.42 1.43
CA ILE A 3 3.53 -17.46 0.91
C ILE A 3 2.72 -18.25 -0.14
N ILE A 4 1.42 -18.46 -0.01
CA ILE A 4 0.91 -19.63 0.73
C ILE A 4 0.90 -20.85 -0.23
N GLN A 5 1.46 -22.00 0.13
CA GLN A 5 1.09 -23.30 -0.47
C GLN A 5 0.95 -24.38 0.63
N LYS A 6 -0.10 -25.21 0.48
CA LYS A 6 -1.09 -25.69 1.47
C LYS A 6 -2.11 -24.61 1.85
N ALA A 7 -3.37 -24.86 1.51
CA ALA A 7 -4.51 -23.98 1.76
C ALA A 7 -4.55 -22.64 1.02
N ASP A 8 -4.01 -22.59 -0.20
CA ASP A 8 -4.13 -21.43 -1.07
C ASP A 8 -5.62 -21.19 -1.46
N PRO A 9 -6.20 -20.02 -1.14
CA PRO A 9 -7.61 -19.75 -1.41
C PRO A 9 -7.96 -19.75 -2.91
N ARG A 10 -6.97 -19.65 -3.80
CA ARG A 10 -7.18 -19.76 -5.26
C ARG A 10 -7.54 -21.17 -5.70
N GLY A 11 -7.14 -22.19 -4.92
CA GLY A 11 -7.39 -23.60 -5.23
C GLY A 11 -8.52 -24.25 -4.41
N LEU A 12 -8.82 -23.72 -3.22
CA LEU A 12 -9.72 -24.36 -2.25
C LEU A 12 -11.22 -24.24 -2.56
N THR A 13 -11.98 -25.31 -2.36
CA THR A 13 -13.45 -25.33 -2.42
C THR A 13 -14.08 -25.22 -1.04
N SER A 14 -13.40 -25.73 -0.01
CA SER A 14 -13.81 -25.64 1.39
C SER A 14 -12.62 -25.51 2.33
N ILE A 15 -12.87 -24.99 3.53
CA ILE A 15 -11.95 -24.92 4.67
C ILE A 15 -12.68 -25.48 5.89
N GLU A 16 -12.04 -26.42 6.58
CA GLU A 16 -12.48 -26.95 7.86
C GLU A 16 -11.47 -26.49 8.92
N LEU A 17 -11.93 -25.79 9.95
CA LEU A 17 -11.09 -25.37 11.08
C LEU A 17 -11.05 -26.47 12.16
N GLY A 18 -9.95 -26.54 12.89
CA GLY A 18 -9.70 -27.53 13.96
C GLY A 18 -9.01 -28.80 13.50
N VAL A 19 -8.71 -28.93 12.21
CA VAL A 19 -8.05 -30.12 11.62
C VAL A 19 -6.57 -29.90 11.32
N ASP A 20 -6.16 -28.65 11.10
CA ASP A 20 -4.80 -28.31 10.70
C ASP A 20 -4.39 -26.95 11.26
N ALA A 21 -3.26 -26.91 11.97
CA ALA A 21 -2.78 -25.71 12.63
C ALA A 21 -2.46 -24.56 11.65
N CYS A 22 -2.06 -24.85 10.41
CA CYS A 22 -1.79 -23.82 9.41
C CYS A 22 -3.10 -23.16 8.94
N LEU A 23 -4.14 -23.96 8.69
CA LEU A 23 -5.49 -23.46 8.40
C LEU A 23 -6.03 -22.61 9.55
N ASP A 24 -5.92 -23.11 10.78
CA ASP A 24 -6.42 -22.42 11.98
C ASP A 24 -5.72 -21.08 12.20
N ARG A 25 -4.44 -20.99 11.86
CA ARG A 25 -3.69 -19.72 11.89
C ARG A 25 -4.14 -18.79 10.77
N LEU A 26 -4.16 -19.24 9.51
CA LEU A 26 -4.42 -18.35 8.36
C LEU A 26 -5.88 -17.87 8.28
N TYR A 27 -6.83 -18.73 8.69
CA TYR A 27 -8.26 -18.50 8.56
C TYR A 27 -8.98 -18.39 9.91
N GLY A 28 -8.23 -18.31 11.01
CA GLY A 28 -8.77 -18.20 12.38
C GLY A 28 -9.71 -17.01 12.58
N CYS A 29 -9.63 -15.97 11.74
CA CYS A 29 -10.54 -14.82 11.78
C CYS A 29 -12.03 -15.19 11.69
N PHE A 30 -12.38 -16.33 11.09
CA PHE A 30 -13.78 -16.77 10.98
C PHE A 30 -14.36 -17.35 12.27
N ARG A 31 -13.51 -17.64 13.26
CA ARG A 31 -13.91 -18.08 14.61
C ARG A 31 -14.57 -16.94 15.42
N VAL A 32 -14.40 -15.71 14.97
CA VAL A 32 -14.69 -14.51 15.77
C VAL A 32 -16.18 -14.19 15.80
N ASN A 33 -16.73 -14.01 17.00
CA ASN A 33 -17.99 -13.32 17.23
C ASN A 33 -17.71 -11.83 17.50
N ASN A 34 -17.96 -10.97 16.51
CA ASN A 34 -17.70 -9.54 16.63
C ASN A 34 -19.00 -8.75 16.89
N PRO A 35 -19.22 -8.25 18.12
CA PRO A 35 -20.48 -7.57 18.47
C PRO A 35 -20.71 -6.23 17.74
N LYS A 36 -19.72 -5.73 16.98
CA LYS A 36 -19.77 -4.43 16.28
C LYS A 36 -20.00 -4.54 14.77
N ILE A 37 -19.99 -5.75 14.21
CA ILE A 37 -20.17 -6.02 12.77
C ILE A 37 -21.10 -7.21 12.60
N ASP A 38 -20.53 -8.41 12.56
CA ASP A 38 -21.24 -9.66 12.31
C ASP A 38 -20.99 -10.63 13.45
N GLY A 39 -22.05 -11.32 13.88
CA GLY A 39 -21.97 -12.37 14.87
C GLY A 39 -21.30 -13.64 14.33
N PHE A 40 -20.98 -14.59 15.21
CA PHE A 40 -20.41 -15.90 14.85
C PHE A 40 -21.41 -16.77 14.05
N SER A 41 -20.88 -17.65 13.19
CA SER A 41 -21.64 -18.64 12.43
C SER A 41 -20.72 -19.83 12.16
N ALA A 42 -21.17 -21.03 12.52
CA ALA A 42 -20.43 -22.28 12.33
C ALA A 42 -20.23 -22.64 10.84
N GLU A 43 -21.08 -22.14 9.97
CA GLU A 43 -20.95 -22.31 8.52
C GLU A 43 -21.07 -20.96 7.80
N ARG A 44 -20.17 -20.72 6.84
CA ARG A 44 -20.19 -19.51 6.02
C ARG A 44 -19.71 -19.78 4.60
N ASP A 45 -20.33 -19.09 3.65
CA ASP A 45 -19.84 -19.01 2.27
C ASP A 45 -19.15 -17.67 2.04
N VAL A 46 -17.83 -17.69 1.90
CA VAL A 46 -17.01 -16.46 1.85
C VAL A 46 -16.24 -16.38 0.54
N GLU A 47 -16.30 -15.21 -0.10
CA GLU A 47 -15.38 -14.88 -1.19
C GLU A 47 -14.05 -14.39 -0.58
N ILE A 48 -13.05 -15.27 -0.51
CA ILE A 48 -11.75 -14.94 0.09
C ILE A 48 -10.92 -14.09 -0.86
N VAL A 49 -10.90 -14.41 -2.16
CA VAL A 49 -10.21 -13.59 -3.16
C VAL A 49 -11.22 -12.59 -3.72
N TYR A 50 -11.07 -11.32 -3.37
CA TYR A 50 -12.03 -10.28 -3.76
C TYR A 50 -12.15 -10.17 -5.29
N GLY A 51 -13.39 -10.17 -5.78
CA GLY A 51 -13.70 -10.04 -7.20
C GLY A 51 -13.44 -11.31 -8.01
N SER A 52 -13.23 -12.45 -7.34
CA SER A 52 -13.10 -13.75 -8.01
C SER A 52 -14.45 -14.37 -8.36
N GLY A 53 -15.54 -13.97 -7.69
CA GLY A 53 -16.86 -14.60 -7.80
C GLY A 53 -16.93 -16.02 -7.21
N ARG A 54 -15.81 -16.56 -6.71
CA ARG A 54 -15.73 -17.90 -6.13
C ARG A 54 -15.90 -17.82 -4.61
N LYS A 55 -16.98 -18.41 -4.11
CA LYS A 55 -17.17 -18.61 -2.67
C LYS A 55 -16.54 -19.92 -2.22
N ILE A 56 -15.99 -19.90 -1.01
CA ILE A 56 -15.40 -21.04 -0.31
C ILE A 56 -16.27 -21.32 0.90
N LYS A 57 -16.65 -22.58 1.10
CA LYS A 57 -17.37 -23.01 2.30
C LYS A 57 -16.42 -23.09 3.48
N ILE A 58 -16.77 -22.45 4.58
CA ILE A 58 -15.97 -22.44 5.80
C ILE A 58 -16.79 -23.10 6.89
N HIS A 59 -16.28 -24.20 7.43
CA HIS A 59 -16.84 -24.89 8.57
C HIS A 59 -15.98 -24.63 9.81
N ILE A 60 -16.62 -24.13 10.87
CA ILE A 60 -15.99 -23.81 12.15
C ILE A 60 -16.70 -24.61 13.26
N PRO A 61 -16.01 -25.52 13.94
CA PRO A 61 -16.56 -26.19 15.13
C PRO A 61 -16.98 -25.17 16.20
N GLU A 62 -18.17 -25.32 16.78
CA GLU A 62 -18.74 -24.34 17.73
C GLU A 62 -17.80 -24.07 18.93
N HIS A 63 -17.09 -25.10 19.40
CA HIS A 63 -16.14 -24.98 20.51
C HIS A 63 -14.91 -24.11 20.21
N MET A 64 -14.64 -23.80 18.93
CA MET A 64 -13.54 -22.91 18.52
C MET A 64 -13.93 -21.43 18.50
N ARG A 65 -15.22 -21.10 18.72
CA ARG A 65 -15.74 -19.73 18.75
C ARG A 65 -14.92 -18.84 19.69
N VAL A 66 -14.64 -17.62 19.24
CA VAL A 66 -13.93 -16.59 20.01
C VAL A 66 -14.82 -15.36 20.15
N ASP A 67 -15.31 -15.10 21.36
CA ASP A 67 -16.09 -13.91 21.68
C ASP A 67 -15.19 -12.70 21.93
N LEU A 68 -15.38 -11.62 21.14
CA LEU A 68 -14.68 -10.37 21.39
C LEU A 68 -15.31 -9.61 22.58
N PRO A 69 -14.54 -8.74 23.26
CA PRO A 69 -15.07 -7.90 24.33
C PRO A 69 -16.26 -7.05 23.88
N ILE A 70 -17.30 -7.00 24.71
CA ILE A 70 -18.54 -6.24 24.46
C ILE A 70 -18.37 -4.78 24.89
N ASP A 71 -17.71 -4.56 26.02
CA ASP A 71 -17.58 -3.27 26.71
C ASP A 71 -16.44 -2.39 26.16
N LYS A 72 -15.45 -2.99 25.48
CA LYS A 72 -14.27 -2.30 24.97
C LYS A 72 -13.92 -2.68 23.53
N LYS A 73 -12.92 -2.02 22.95
CA LYS A 73 -12.34 -2.41 21.65
C LYS A 73 -11.32 -3.53 21.86
N LEU A 74 -11.14 -4.40 20.86
CA LEU A 74 -10.13 -5.47 20.91
C LEU A 74 -8.73 -4.93 21.30
N VAL A 75 -8.31 -3.82 20.71
CA VAL A 75 -7.00 -3.19 21.01
C VAL A 75 -6.87 -2.68 22.45
N ASN A 76 -7.94 -2.77 23.26
CA ASN A 76 -7.97 -2.41 24.68
C ASN A 76 -8.11 -3.65 25.58
N SER A 77 -7.92 -4.87 25.05
CA SER A 77 -7.95 -6.10 25.83
C SER A 77 -6.65 -6.88 25.71
N GLU A 78 -6.42 -7.77 26.67
CA GLU A 78 -5.27 -8.69 26.70
C GLU A 78 -5.26 -9.68 25.51
N MET A 79 -6.36 -9.76 24.75
CA MET A 79 -6.44 -10.63 23.59
C MET A 79 -5.69 -10.06 22.37
N PHE A 80 -5.32 -8.78 22.40
CA PHE A 80 -4.68 -8.12 21.27
C PHE A 80 -3.17 -8.05 21.47
N SER A 81 -2.43 -8.40 20.42
CA SER A 81 -0.99 -8.16 20.37
C SER A 81 -0.58 -7.61 19.00
N PHE A 82 0.52 -6.88 19.00
CA PHE A 82 1.14 -6.32 17.79
C PHE A 82 2.63 -6.53 17.89
N GLU A 83 3.20 -7.20 16.90
CA GLU A 83 4.60 -7.63 16.89
C GLU A 83 5.16 -7.56 15.46
N GLU A 84 6.48 -7.68 15.33
CA GLU A 84 7.14 -7.83 14.03
C GLU A 84 6.55 -9.01 13.25
N ILE A 85 6.43 -8.88 11.93
CA ILE A 85 5.71 -9.85 11.09
C ILE A 85 6.33 -11.24 11.14
N ARG A 86 7.67 -11.33 11.20
CA ARG A 86 8.45 -12.58 11.18
C ARG A 86 7.96 -13.52 10.07
N ASP A 87 7.42 -14.68 10.42
CA ASP A 87 6.92 -15.73 9.53
C ASP A 87 5.45 -15.54 9.08
N ASN A 88 4.83 -14.39 9.38
CA ASN A 88 3.44 -14.10 9.02
C ASN A 88 3.28 -13.37 7.66
N GLY A 89 4.25 -13.53 6.75
CA GLY A 89 4.17 -13.01 5.37
C GLY A 89 2.97 -13.55 4.60
N ASP A 90 2.61 -14.82 4.81
CA ASP A 90 1.37 -15.44 4.32
C ASP A 90 0.13 -14.60 4.63
N SER A 91 0.03 -14.08 5.86
CA SER A 91 -1.13 -13.34 6.35
C SER A 91 -1.28 -12.03 5.61
N MET A 92 -0.16 -11.36 5.34
CA MET A 92 -0.15 -10.17 4.50
C MET A 92 -0.59 -10.51 3.08
N HIS A 93 -0.04 -11.57 2.49
CA HIS A 93 -0.43 -11.99 1.15
C HIS A 93 -1.92 -12.34 1.06
N LEU A 94 -2.46 -13.11 2.00
CA LEU A 94 -3.88 -13.42 2.12
C LEU A 94 -4.74 -12.16 2.21
N LEU A 95 -4.36 -11.21 3.07
CA LEU A 95 -5.06 -9.94 3.21
C LEU A 95 -5.03 -9.09 1.93
N THR A 96 -3.93 -9.11 1.17
CA THR A 96 -3.89 -8.42 -0.14
C THR A 96 -4.86 -9.06 -1.14
N MET A 97 -5.00 -10.39 -1.15
CA MET A 97 -6.01 -11.09 -1.96
C MET A 97 -7.43 -10.76 -1.52
N ARG A 98 -7.69 -10.72 -0.20
CA ARG A 98 -8.98 -10.30 0.39
C ARG A 98 -9.33 -8.85 0.10
N ALA A 99 -8.34 -7.99 -0.14
CA ALA A 99 -8.54 -6.59 -0.52
C ALA A 99 -8.64 -6.38 -2.05
N GLY A 100 -8.43 -7.44 -2.84
CA GLY A 100 -8.41 -7.39 -4.30
C GLY A 100 -7.19 -6.66 -4.86
N TRP A 101 -6.08 -6.63 -4.11
CA TRP A 101 -4.88 -5.94 -4.54
C TRP A 101 -3.99 -6.82 -5.42
N ASN A 102 -3.08 -6.21 -6.19
CA ASN A 102 -2.38 -6.84 -7.31
C ASN A 102 -1.02 -7.45 -6.92
N GLN A 103 -0.64 -7.39 -5.65
CA GLN A 103 0.66 -7.83 -5.15
C GLN A 103 0.86 -9.33 -5.32
N THR A 104 2.10 -9.69 -5.66
CA THR A 104 2.60 -11.06 -5.76
C THR A 104 3.33 -11.46 -4.49
N GLU A 105 3.71 -12.74 -4.39
CA GLU A 105 4.64 -13.21 -3.35
C GLU A 105 5.95 -12.42 -3.34
N THR A 106 6.52 -12.18 -4.53
CA THR A 106 7.77 -11.42 -4.68
C THR A 106 7.65 -10.01 -4.11
N ASP A 107 6.51 -9.34 -4.30
CA ASP A 107 6.27 -8.02 -3.72
C ASP A 107 6.26 -8.07 -2.18
N ILE A 108 5.54 -9.04 -1.60
CA ILE A 108 5.46 -9.20 -0.13
C ILE A 108 6.84 -9.47 0.47
N ASN A 109 7.60 -10.40 -0.11
CA ASN A 109 8.96 -10.73 0.34
C ASN A 109 9.88 -9.51 0.25
N ARG A 110 9.91 -8.83 -0.91
CA ARG A 110 10.74 -7.64 -1.12
C ARG A 110 10.47 -6.58 -0.06
N MET A 111 9.20 -6.32 0.26
CA MET A 111 8.84 -5.32 1.26
C MET A 111 9.29 -5.69 2.66
N ILE A 112 9.05 -6.94 3.08
CA ILE A 112 9.48 -7.44 4.40
C ILE A 112 11.01 -7.37 4.49
N ASP A 113 11.72 -7.80 3.45
CA ASP A 113 13.18 -7.82 3.41
C ASP A 113 13.81 -6.42 3.40
N LEU A 114 13.12 -5.42 2.83
CA LEU A 114 13.58 -4.03 2.83
C LEU A 114 13.53 -3.40 4.23
N ASN A 115 12.58 -3.79 5.07
CA ASN A 115 12.53 -3.33 6.46
C ASN A 115 11.85 -4.35 7.39
N PRO A 116 12.58 -5.39 7.83
CA PRO A 116 12.01 -6.46 8.67
C PRO A 116 11.45 -5.93 9.99
N ALA A 117 12.20 -5.03 10.65
CA ALA A 117 11.79 -4.36 11.89
C ALA A 117 10.65 -3.33 11.69
N GLY A 118 10.41 -2.91 10.45
CA GLY A 118 9.33 -2.03 10.06
C GLY A 118 8.11 -2.76 9.50
N SER A 119 8.07 -4.10 9.55
CA SER A 119 6.95 -4.91 9.04
C SER A 119 6.28 -5.64 10.21
N PHE A 120 4.96 -5.54 10.31
CA PHE A 120 4.24 -5.92 11.52
C PHE A 120 3.00 -6.78 11.27
N VAL A 121 2.61 -7.52 12.30
CA VAL A 121 1.38 -8.31 12.37
C VAL A 121 0.61 -7.98 13.65
N ALA A 122 -0.68 -7.74 13.51
CA ALA A 122 -1.62 -7.71 14.62
C ALA A 122 -2.21 -9.11 14.79
N LYS A 123 -2.28 -9.61 16.03
CA LYS A 123 -2.78 -10.97 16.33
C LYS A 123 -3.84 -10.94 17.42
N LEU A 124 -4.77 -11.89 17.31
CA LEU A 124 -5.70 -12.24 18.36
C LEU A 124 -5.15 -13.46 19.12
N LYS A 125 -4.90 -13.31 20.41
CA LYS A 125 -4.29 -14.31 21.30
C LYS A 125 -5.23 -14.60 22.47
N GLY A 126 -5.20 -15.83 22.97
CA GLY A 126 -5.97 -16.26 24.14
C GLY A 126 -5.75 -17.75 24.40
N GLU A 127 -6.53 -18.30 25.33
CA GLU A 127 -6.46 -19.73 25.63
C GLU A 127 -6.88 -20.56 24.40
N GLY A 128 -5.96 -21.35 23.85
CA GLY A 128 -6.22 -22.21 22.69
C GLY A 128 -6.31 -21.49 21.34
N PHE A 129 -5.90 -20.23 21.21
CA PHE A 129 -5.79 -19.56 19.92
C PHE A 129 -4.71 -18.48 19.86
N ASP A 130 -4.02 -18.42 18.73
CA ASP A 130 -3.11 -17.35 18.34
C ASP A 130 -3.12 -17.23 16.82
N PHE A 131 -3.75 -16.19 16.29
CA PHE A 131 -3.83 -16.00 14.84
C PHE A 131 -3.76 -14.52 14.39
N PRO A 132 -3.18 -14.26 13.20
CA PRO A 132 -3.11 -12.94 12.58
C PRO A 132 -4.50 -12.37 12.28
N VAL A 133 -4.68 -11.08 12.55
CA VAL A 133 -5.91 -10.32 12.29
C VAL A 133 -5.68 -9.06 11.44
N GLY A 134 -4.43 -8.64 11.31
CA GLY A 134 -4.05 -7.51 10.46
C GLY A 134 -2.55 -7.45 10.23
N THR A 135 -2.14 -6.66 9.24
CA THR A 135 -0.74 -6.41 8.90
C THR A 135 -0.53 -4.94 8.65
N ALA A 136 0.74 -4.51 8.75
CA ALA A 136 1.17 -3.15 8.52
C ALA A 136 2.65 -3.11 8.15
N SER A 137 3.08 -2.04 7.50
CA SER A 137 4.49 -1.81 7.17
C SER A 137 4.84 -0.33 7.20
N ALA A 138 6.05 -0.01 7.65
CA ALA A 138 6.71 1.28 7.58
C ALA A 138 8.08 1.05 6.93
N ILE A 139 8.16 1.20 5.62
CA ILE A 139 9.41 0.96 4.87
C ILE A 139 10.28 2.21 4.86
N SER A 140 11.61 2.02 4.91
CA SER A 140 12.55 3.14 4.80
C SER A 140 12.70 3.58 3.35
N LEU A 141 12.69 4.89 3.14
CA LEU A 141 13.00 5.56 1.89
C LEU A 141 14.30 6.32 2.06
N GLY A 142 15.36 5.73 1.52
CA GLY A 142 16.70 6.24 1.74
C GLY A 142 17.04 6.33 3.23
N GLU A 143 17.90 7.27 3.56
CA GLU A 143 18.35 7.47 4.94
C GLU A 143 17.27 8.16 5.79
N ASN A 144 16.54 9.14 5.22
CA ASN A 144 15.81 10.12 6.01
C ASN A 144 14.28 10.00 5.96
N HIS A 145 13.73 9.13 5.13
CA HIS A 145 12.28 9.13 4.88
C HIS A 145 11.67 7.76 5.11
N SER A 146 10.34 7.73 5.23
CA SER A 146 9.61 6.48 5.35
C SER A 146 8.29 6.51 4.56
N TRP A 147 7.78 5.32 4.31
CA TRP A 147 6.45 5.16 3.76
C TRP A 147 5.66 4.10 4.49
N ILE A 148 4.46 4.46 4.91
CA ILE A 148 3.55 3.55 5.59
C ILE A 148 2.61 2.93 4.56
N GLY A 149 2.50 1.60 4.60
CA GLY A 149 1.75 0.81 3.65
C GLY A 149 1.24 -0.50 4.25
N MET A 150 0.54 -1.28 3.44
CA MET A 150 0.01 -2.61 3.81
C MET A 150 -0.84 -2.63 5.08
N ILE A 151 -1.51 -1.53 5.40
CA ILE A 151 -2.45 -1.43 6.53
C ILE A 151 -3.73 -2.18 6.18
N LEU A 152 -3.74 -3.47 6.51
CA LEU A 152 -4.79 -4.40 6.14
C LEU A 152 -5.33 -5.08 7.40
N VAL A 153 -6.64 -5.12 7.54
CA VAL A 153 -7.32 -5.79 8.66
C VAL A 153 -8.37 -6.72 8.08
N HIS A 154 -8.47 -7.93 8.63
CA HIS A 154 -9.54 -8.87 8.29
C HIS A 154 -10.90 -8.17 8.46
N PRO A 155 -11.82 -8.28 7.47
CA PRO A 155 -13.16 -7.70 7.55
C PRO A 155 -13.88 -8.00 8.87
N GLU A 156 -13.73 -9.23 9.35
CA GLU A 156 -14.32 -9.78 10.58
C GLU A 156 -13.85 -9.04 11.85
N LEU A 157 -12.70 -8.35 11.80
CA LEU A 157 -12.08 -7.65 12.93
C LEU A 157 -12.07 -6.12 12.77
N ARG A 158 -12.80 -5.58 11.79
CA ARG A 158 -12.95 -4.13 11.64
C ARG A 158 -13.73 -3.53 12.81
N ARG A 159 -13.69 -2.20 12.93
CA ARG A 159 -14.37 -1.41 13.99
C ARG A 159 -13.89 -1.71 15.42
N GLN A 160 -12.81 -2.49 15.56
CA GLN A 160 -12.18 -2.84 16.83
C GLN A 160 -10.88 -2.08 17.12
N GLY A 161 -10.62 -0.98 16.42
CA GLY A 161 -9.46 -0.11 16.64
C GLY A 161 -8.14 -0.56 16.00
N VAL A 162 -8.08 -1.78 15.43
CA VAL A 162 -6.85 -2.40 14.89
C VAL A 162 -6.10 -1.49 13.92
N ALA A 163 -6.75 -0.95 12.89
CA ALA A 163 -6.07 -0.10 11.89
C ALA A 163 -5.48 1.19 12.49
N ASN A 164 -6.17 1.80 13.46
CA ASN A 164 -5.68 3.01 14.13
C ASN A 164 -4.46 2.69 14.99
N TYR A 165 -4.51 1.58 15.74
CA TYR A 165 -3.38 1.11 16.54
C TYR A 165 -2.15 0.83 15.67
N MET A 166 -2.31 0.05 14.60
CA MET A 166 -1.19 -0.27 13.69
C MET A 166 -0.58 0.99 13.07
N MET A 167 -1.40 1.96 12.68
CA MET A 167 -0.90 3.23 12.15
C MET A 167 -0.11 4.05 13.17
N GLN A 168 -0.58 4.13 14.42
CA GLN A 168 0.15 4.81 15.50
C GLN A 168 1.50 4.16 15.75
N GLU A 169 1.55 2.83 15.76
CA GLU A 169 2.80 2.08 15.93
C GLU A 169 3.75 2.27 14.75
N CYS A 170 3.26 2.24 13.51
CA CYS A 170 4.08 2.52 12.33
C CYS A 170 4.63 3.95 12.36
N LEU A 171 3.83 4.94 12.78
CA LEU A 171 4.28 6.32 12.91
C LEU A 171 5.32 6.45 14.03
N ASN A 172 5.06 5.87 15.21
CA ASN A 172 6.01 5.87 16.32
C ASN A 172 7.32 5.17 15.96
N TYR A 173 7.27 4.08 15.20
CA TYR A 173 8.45 3.42 14.65
C TYR A 173 9.22 4.37 13.72
N ALA A 174 8.57 4.96 12.72
CA ALA A 174 9.22 5.81 11.75
C ALA A 174 9.86 7.06 12.39
N VAL A 175 9.12 7.77 13.23
CA VAL A 175 9.63 8.92 13.99
C VAL A 175 10.71 8.46 14.99
N GLY A 176 10.53 7.26 15.56
CA GLY A 176 11.49 6.48 16.34
C GLY A 176 12.87 6.42 15.72
N GLN A 177 12.91 6.13 14.43
CA GLN A 177 14.12 6.00 13.60
C GLN A 177 14.66 7.34 13.08
N GLY A 178 14.10 8.48 13.52
CA GLY A 178 14.50 9.80 13.03
C GLY A 178 14.05 10.11 11.60
N LYS A 179 13.04 9.40 11.09
CA LYS A 179 12.52 9.65 9.73
C LYS A 179 11.77 10.98 9.68
N VAL A 180 12.16 11.83 8.76
CA VAL A 180 11.64 13.19 8.58
C VAL A 180 10.32 13.16 7.81
N ILE A 181 10.37 12.82 6.52
CA ILE A 181 9.20 12.76 5.65
C ILE A 181 8.58 11.37 5.75
N ASN A 182 7.32 11.32 6.17
CA ASN A 182 6.58 10.08 6.37
C ASN A 182 5.32 10.11 5.51
N GLY A 183 5.35 9.37 4.39
CA GLY A 183 4.28 9.37 3.39
C GLY A 183 3.38 8.13 3.45
N LEU A 184 2.18 8.23 2.88
CA LEU A 184 1.29 7.10 2.58
C LEU A 184 0.38 7.41 1.38
N ASP A 185 -0.21 6.37 0.78
CA ASP A 185 -1.29 6.51 -0.21
C ASP A 185 -2.60 5.97 0.40
N ALA A 186 -3.49 6.87 0.78
CA ALA A 186 -4.72 6.56 1.50
C ALA A 186 -5.84 6.09 0.57
N THR A 187 -6.46 4.95 0.89
CA THR A 187 -7.78 4.62 0.31
C THR A 187 -8.86 5.54 0.91
N PRO A 188 -10.03 5.71 0.24
CA PRO A 188 -11.12 6.53 0.77
C PRO A 188 -11.55 6.12 2.19
N MET A 189 -11.59 4.81 2.45
CA MET A 189 -11.91 4.25 3.76
C MET A 189 -10.84 4.58 4.83
N GLY A 190 -9.57 4.63 4.43
CA GLY A 190 -8.44 4.90 5.34
C GLY A 190 -8.26 6.38 5.68
N ASN A 191 -8.71 7.30 4.82
CA ASN A 191 -8.43 8.74 4.93
C ASN A 191 -8.77 9.32 6.33
N SER A 192 -9.95 8.98 6.86
CA SER A 192 -10.37 9.44 8.20
C SER A 192 -9.49 8.93 9.35
N VAL A 193 -8.86 7.76 9.20
CA VAL A 193 -7.91 7.21 10.17
C VAL A 193 -6.61 8.01 10.13
N TYR A 194 -6.10 8.30 8.93
CA TYR A 194 -4.81 8.97 8.77
C TYR A 194 -4.88 10.45 9.16
N LYS A 195 -5.98 11.15 8.84
CA LYS A 195 -6.18 12.55 9.28
C LYS A 195 -6.19 12.68 10.80
N ALA A 196 -6.70 11.68 11.53
CA ALA A 196 -6.65 11.66 12.99
C ALA A 196 -5.24 11.49 13.57
N LEU A 197 -4.23 11.23 12.71
CA LEU A 197 -2.82 11.12 13.06
C LEU A 197 -1.99 12.28 12.50
N GLY A 198 -2.64 13.33 11.99
CA GLY A 198 -1.97 14.51 11.46
C GLY A 198 -1.44 14.36 10.04
N TYR A 199 -2.00 13.42 9.26
CA TYR A 199 -1.72 13.35 7.83
C TYR A 199 -2.53 14.40 7.07
N VAL A 200 -1.85 15.09 6.15
CA VAL A 200 -2.42 16.09 5.25
C VAL A 200 -2.40 15.59 3.80
N ASP A 201 -3.41 15.97 3.03
CA ASP A 201 -3.57 15.57 1.64
C ASP A 201 -2.55 16.29 0.73
N SER A 202 -1.87 15.55 -0.17
CA SER A 202 -1.00 16.10 -1.23
C SER A 202 -1.74 16.12 -2.57
N PHE A 203 -1.90 14.96 -3.21
CA PHE A 203 -2.62 14.82 -4.49
C PHE A 203 -3.27 13.45 -4.68
N ARG A 204 -4.20 13.36 -5.62
CA ARG A 204 -4.92 12.13 -5.94
C ARG A 204 -4.19 11.28 -6.96
N ILE A 205 -4.14 9.97 -6.71
CA ILE A 205 -3.58 8.94 -7.58
C ILE A 205 -4.69 7.99 -7.98
N TRP A 206 -4.74 7.64 -9.25
CA TRP A 206 -5.72 6.73 -9.82
C TRP A 206 -5.05 5.42 -10.22
N LYS A 207 -5.47 4.33 -9.58
CA LYS A 207 -5.23 2.99 -10.12
C LYS A 207 -6.05 2.88 -11.38
N SER A 208 -5.36 2.60 -12.47
CA SER A 208 -5.94 2.42 -13.79
C SER A 208 -5.38 1.15 -14.43
N PHE A 209 -6.12 0.62 -15.38
CA PHE A 209 -5.63 -0.41 -16.27
C PHE A 209 -5.98 -0.08 -17.72
N PHE A 210 -5.28 -0.72 -18.66
CA PHE A 210 -5.46 -0.45 -20.08
C PHE A 210 -4.95 -1.61 -20.94
N PRO A 211 -5.51 -1.83 -22.14
CA PRO A 211 -5.03 -2.85 -23.05
C PRO A 211 -3.69 -2.44 -23.66
N LEU A 212 -2.72 -3.35 -23.66
CA LEU A 212 -1.38 -3.11 -24.21
C LEU A 212 -1.40 -2.98 -25.74
N ALA A 213 -2.36 -3.62 -26.41
CA ALA A 213 -2.51 -3.61 -27.87
C ALA A 213 -2.61 -2.19 -28.48
N GLN A 214 -3.00 -1.17 -27.69
CA GLN A 214 -3.01 0.22 -28.17
C GLN A 214 -1.62 0.78 -28.50
N PHE A 215 -0.55 0.14 -28.01
CA PHE A 215 0.85 0.50 -28.26
C PHE A 215 1.53 -0.38 -29.31
N ALA A 216 0.89 -1.47 -29.78
CA ALA A 216 1.52 -2.46 -30.66
C ALA A 216 2.05 -1.86 -31.98
N ASN A 217 1.31 -0.92 -32.57
CA ASN A 217 1.69 -0.26 -33.83
C ASN A 217 2.39 1.10 -33.62
N GLN A 218 2.70 1.46 -32.37
CA GLN A 218 3.48 2.67 -32.06
C GLN A 218 4.96 2.34 -32.06
N SER A 219 5.79 3.29 -32.46
CA SER A 219 7.24 3.19 -32.39
C SER A 219 7.81 4.13 -31.32
N PHE A 220 8.97 3.76 -30.81
CA PHE A 220 9.80 4.61 -29.95
C PHE A 220 11.19 4.74 -30.57
N ASN A 221 11.96 5.75 -30.16
CA ASN A 221 13.30 5.92 -30.69
C ASN A 221 14.28 4.95 -30.02
N ALA A 222 14.59 3.83 -30.69
CA ALA A 222 15.50 2.81 -30.17
C ALA A 222 16.96 3.29 -29.99
N LYS A 223 17.33 4.49 -30.46
CA LYS A 223 18.63 5.12 -30.11
C LYS A 223 18.57 5.84 -28.76
N ARG A 224 17.39 6.29 -28.33
CA ARG A 224 17.16 7.06 -27.10
C ARG A 224 16.69 6.18 -25.95
N VAL A 225 15.80 5.22 -26.22
CA VAL A 225 15.28 4.27 -25.23
C VAL A 225 16.04 2.95 -25.31
N LYS A 226 16.63 2.54 -24.18
CA LYS A 226 17.41 1.30 -24.04
C LYS A 226 16.97 0.52 -22.81
N PRO A 227 17.11 -0.82 -22.79
CA PRO A 227 16.98 -1.59 -21.57
C PRO A 227 18.03 -1.15 -20.54
N VAL A 228 17.63 -0.98 -19.29
CA VAL A 228 18.52 -0.60 -18.18
C VAL A 228 19.56 -1.69 -17.95
N GLN A 229 20.81 -1.28 -17.85
CA GLN A 229 21.93 -2.15 -17.46
C GLN A 229 22.35 -1.85 -16.02
N GLU A 230 23.12 -2.74 -15.41
CA GLU A 230 23.57 -2.58 -14.02
C GLU A 230 24.40 -1.31 -13.82
N ASN A 231 25.23 -0.95 -14.81
CA ASN A 231 26.03 0.28 -14.79
C ASN A 231 25.20 1.56 -14.99
N ASP A 232 23.92 1.47 -15.37
CA ASP A 232 23.01 2.63 -15.43
C ASP A 232 22.40 2.96 -14.06
N LEU A 233 22.40 2.02 -13.10
CA LEU A 233 21.60 2.11 -11.87
C LEU A 233 21.97 3.32 -11.01
N ASP A 234 23.25 3.58 -10.79
CA ASP A 234 23.69 4.69 -9.93
C ASP A 234 23.31 6.06 -10.50
N GLU A 235 23.32 6.21 -11.82
CA GLU A 235 22.85 7.43 -12.49
C GLU A 235 21.32 7.53 -12.42
N LEU A 236 20.61 6.43 -12.68
CA LEU A 236 19.15 6.36 -12.64
C LEU A 236 18.61 6.65 -11.24
N ILE A 237 19.22 6.09 -10.18
CA ILE A 237 18.83 6.34 -8.79
C ILE A 237 19.01 7.81 -8.42
N ARG A 238 20.10 8.45 -8.85
CA ARG A 238 20.30 9.90 -8.65
C ARG A 238 19.29 10.73 -9.43
N TYR A 239 18.99 10.33 -10.67
CA TYR A 239 17.93 10.95 -11.44
C TYR A 239 16.59 10.84 -10.72
N ASP A 240 16.20 9.65 -10.24
CA ASP A 240 14.96 9.44 -9.50
C ASP A 240 14.88 10.26 -8.22
N ALA A 241 15.94 10.28 -7.41
CA ALA A 241 15.99 11.04 -6.15
C ALA A 241 15.82 12.55 -6.38
N ALA A 242 16.27 13.09 -7.52
CA ALA A 242 16.03 14.49 -7.88
C ALA A 242 14.57 14.79 -8.28
N HIS A 243 13.77 13.75 -8.50
CA HIS A 243 12.39 13.82 -8.99
C HIS A 243 11.35 13.31 -7.99
N PHE A 244 11.79 12.78 -6.86
CA PHE A 244 10.95 12.32 -5.77
C PHE A 244 11.74 12.35 -4.44
N LEU A 245 11.58 11.32 -3.61
CA LEU A 245 12.39 11.05 -2.43
C LEU A 245 13.41 9.96 -2.76
N GLU A 246 14.53 9.96 -2.04
CA GLU A 246 15.52 8.89 -2.14
C GLU A 246 14.88 7.52 -1.87
N ARG A 247 15.05 6.59 -2.81
CA ARG A 247 14.51 5.22 -2.71
C ARG A 247 15.33 4.21 -3.51
N GLY A 248 16.64 4.46 -3.63
CA GLY A 248 17.55 3.65 -4.45
C GLY A 248 17.54 2.17 -4.10
N GLN A 249 17.39 1.83 -2.82
CA GLN A 249 17.27 0.43 -2.36
C GLN A 249 16.06 -0.27 -3.00
N ILE A 250 14.94 0.43 -3.17
CA ILE A 250 13.72 -0.12 -3.74
C ILE A 250 13.87 -0.28 -5.25
N LEU A 251 14.41 0.73 -5.94
CA LEU A 251 14.71 0.66 -7.37
C LEU A 251 15.68 -0.49 -7.68
N GLY A 252 16.72 -0.68 -6.87
CA GLY A 252 17.66 -1.79 -7.02
C GLY A 252 16.97 -3.16 -6.91
N ARG A 253 16.08 -3.33 -5.93
CA ARG A 253 15.29 -4.57 -5.78
C ARG A 253 14.33 -4.79 -6.95
N LEU A 254 13.58 -3.76 -7.36
CA LEU A 254 12.65 -3.86 -8.50
C LEU A 254 13.36 -4.22 -9.80
N PHE A 255 14.53 -3.62 -10.03
CA PHE A 255 15.37 -3.96 -11.18
C PHE A 255 15.82 -5.43 -11.12
N GLY A 256 16.25 -5.91 -9.95
CA GLY A 256 16.60 -7.31 -9.73
C GLY A 256 15.43 -8.27 -10.03
N ASP A 257 14.23 -7.92 -9.60
CA ASP A 257 13.02 -8.74 -9.79
C ASP A 257 12.56 -8.80 -11.26
N SER A 258 12.85 -7.76 -12.07
CA SER A 258 12.20 -7.57 -13.37
C SER A 258 13.03 -6.77 -14.39
N LYS A 259 14.33 -7.04 -14.50
CA LYS A 259 15.28 -6.39 -15.42
C LYS A 259 14.76 -6.26 -16.86
N LYS A 260 14.09 -7.29 -17.38
CA LYS A 260 13.55 -7.31 -18.76
C LYS A 260 12.49 -6.23 -19.05
N TYR A 261 11.90 -5.64 -18.02
CA TYR A 261 10.87 -4.61 -18.16
C TYR A 261 11.35 -3.23 -17.70
N CYS A 262 12.66 -3.04 -17.58
CA CYS A 262 13.27 -1.79 -17.15
C CYS A 262 13.91 -1.08 -18.34
N PHE A 263 13.45 0.13 -18.65
CA PHE A 263 13.96 0.94 -19.76
C PHE A 263 14.35 2.34 -19.28
N VAL A 264 15.39 2.89 -19.88
CA VAL A 264 15.86 4.26 -19.66
C VAL A 264 15.85 5.02 -20.99
N HIS A 265 15.44 6.28 -20.93
CA HIS A 265 15.53 7.24 -22.03
C HIS A 265 16.72 8.16 -21.78
N ARG A 266 17.59 8.33 -22.77
CA ARG A 266 18.70 9.30 -22.74
C ARG A 266 18.53 10.38 -23.79
N HIS A 267 18.77 11.63 -23.40
CA HIS A 267 18.81 12.79 -24.28
C HIS A 267 20.01 12.73 -25.25
N GLU A 268 20.12 13.70 -26.15
CA GLU A 268 21.22 13.79 -27.13
C GLU A 268 22.59 13.92 -26.49
N ASN A 269 22.65 14.62 -25.36
CA ASN A 269 23.85 14.82 -24.56
C ASN A 269 24.23 13.62 -23.69
N GLY A 270 23.48 12.51 -23.75
CA GLY A 270 23.73 11.29 -22.97
C GLY A 270 23.06 11.26 -21.59
N ASN A 271 22.58 12.38 -21.08
CA ASN A 271 21.92 12.44 -19.77
C ASN A 271 20.59 11.68 -19.78
N ILE A 272 20.24 11.06 -18.66
CA ILE A 272 18.89 10.47 -18.48
C ILE A 272 17.82 11.56 -18.59
N GLY A 273 16.79 11.27 -19.38
CA GLY A 273 15.57 12.08 -19.53
C GLY A 273 14.30 11.40 -19.03
N GLY A 274 14.43 10.18 -18.54
CA GLY A 274 13.35 9.40 -17.94
C GLY A 274 13.68 7.92 -17.86
N TYR A 275 12.89 7.19 -17.08
CA TYR A 275 12.96 5.75 -16.99
C TYR A 275 11.59 5.15 -16.68
N VAL A 276 11.42 3.87 -16.99
CA VAL A 276 10.24 3.08 -16.63
C VAL A 276 10.65 1.70 -16.18
N PHE A 277 10.11 1.25 -15.05
CA PHE A 277 10.14 -0.16 -14.68
C PHE A 277 8.73 -0.75 -14.81
N ALA A 278 8.68 -2.06 -14.92
CA ALA A 278 7.47 -2.84 -14.76
C ALA A 278 7.79 -4.16 -14.07
N ARG A 279 6.76 -4.79 -13.53
CA ARG A 279 6.87 -6.09 -12.86
C ARG A 279 5.61 -6.92 -13.04
N PRO A 280 5.68 -8.25 -12.89
CA PRO A 280 4.50 -9.10 -12.81
C PRO A 280 3.55 -8.64 -11.70
N GLY A 281 2.27 -8.96 -11.86
CA GLY A 281 1.27 -8.76 -10.82
C GLY A 281 0.31 -9.94 -10.80
N ARG A 282 -0.41 -10.10 -9.69
CA ARG A 282 -1.33 -11.25 -9.48
C ARG A 282 -2.48 -11.26 -10.49
N LEU A 283 -2.98 -10.09 -10.86
CA LEU A 283 -4.08 -9.91 -11.82
C LEU A 283 -3.58 -9.49 -13.20
N ARG A 284 -2.52 -8.66 -13.23
CA ARG A 284 -1.92 -8.09 -14.44
C ARG A 284 -0.57 -7.46 -14.11
N PRO A 285 0.36 -7.31 -15.07
CA PRO A 285 1.60 -6.58 -14.82
C PRO A 285 1.33 -5.14 -14.35
N PHE A 286 2.25 -4.63 -13.55
CA PHE A 286 2.24 -3.26 -13.07
C PHE A 286 3.38 -2.48 -13.74
N ILE A 287 3.04 -1.40 -14.43
CA ILE A 287 4.01 -0.45 -15.00
C ILE A 287 4.17 0.69 -14.00
N GLY A 288 5.39 0.83 -13.48
CA GLY A 288 5.77 1.87 -12.56
C GLY A 288 6.92 1.42 -11.63
N PRO A 289 7.80 2.35 -11.23
CA PRO A 289 7.67 3.79 -11.45
C PRO A 289 7.99 4.20 -12.91
N LEU A 290 7.34 5.27 -13.36
CA LEU A 290 7.59 5.93 -14.65
C LEU A 290 7.77 7.43 -14.36
N ILE A 291 9.02 7.90 -14.46
CA ILE A 291 9.40 9.30 -14.31
C ILE A 291 10.08 9.75 -15.58
N ALA A 292 9.71 10.92 -16.10
CA ALA A 292 10.32 11.49 -17.28
C ALA A 292 10.21 13.02 -17.28
N ASP A 293 11.20 13.69 -17.86
CA ASP A 293 11.27 15.14 -17.94
C ASP A 293 10.08 15.74 -18.69
N ARG A 294 9.66 15.09 -19.79
CA ARG A 294 8.56 15.56 -20.64
C ARG A 294 7.69 14.41 -21.11
N GLN A 295 6.55 14.78 -21.69
CA GLN A 295 5.54 13.85 -22.17
C GLN A 295 6.05 12.91 -23.28
N LYS A 296 6.93 13.41 -24.14
CA LYS A 296 7.47 12.62 -25.25
C LYS A 296 8.30 11.44 -24.73
N GLU A 297 9.20 11.68 -23.78
CA GLU A 297 10.05 10.65 -23.18
C GLU A 297 9.19 9.60 -22.46
N ALA A 298 8.20 10.04 -21.69
CA ALA A 298 7.26 9.14 -21.03
C ALA A 298 6.48 8.27 -22.03
N GLN A 299 6.06 8.83 -23.17
CA GLN A 299 5.38 8.09 -24.22
C GLN A 299 6.31 7.02 -24.82
N GLU A 300 7.54 7.38 -25.20
CA GLU A 300 8.50 6.45 -25.78
C GLU A 300 8.85 5.31 -24.82
N LEU A 301 9.04 5.61 -23.53
CA LEU A 301 9.24 4.62 -22.46
C LEU A 301 8.02 3.69 -22.30
N LEU A 302 6.81 4.26 -22.29
CA LEU A 302 5.58 3.49 -22.15
C LEU A 302 5.35 2.53 -23.33
N VAL A 303 5.69 2.96 -24.56
CA VAL A 303 5.63 2.08 -25.75
C VAL A 303 6.64 0.94 -25.60
N ALA A 304 7.89 1.24 -25.24
CA ALA A 304 8.94 0.22 -25.10
C ALA A 304 8.60 -0.86 -24.07
N VAL A 305 8.16 -0.46 -22.87
CA VAL A 305 7.75 -1.44 -21.83
C VAL A 305 6.50 -2.20 -22.24
N SER A 306 5.58 -1.58 -22.97
CA SER A 306 4.37 -2.26 -23.48
C SER A 306 4.71 -3.31 -24.52
N HIS A 307 5.69 -3.05 -25.40
CA HIS A 307 6.19 -4.04 -26.36
C HIS A 307 6.80 -5.25 -25.66
N ALA A 308 7.60 -5.03 -24.61
CA ALA A 308 8.19 -6.13 -23.83
C ALA A 308 7.11 -7.00 -23.16
N LEU A 309 6.09 -6.38 -22.57
CA LEU A 309 4.97 -7.11 -21.95
C LEU A 309 4.11 -7.87 -22.98
N LEU A 310 3.88 -7.29 -24.17
CA LEU A 310 3.17 -7.96 -25.26
C LEU A 310 3.94 -9.17 -25.78
N ALA A 311 5.27 -9.08 -25.89
CA ALA A 311 6.12 -10.19 -26.30
C ALA A 311 6.03 -11.39 -25.33
N ASP A 312 5.76 -11.13 -24.05
CA ASP A 312 5.51 -12.14 -23.02
C ASP A 312 4.01 -12.55 -22.91
N GLY A 313 3.18 -12.14 -23.88
CA GLY A 313 1.77 -12.55 -23.99
C GLY A 313 0.81 -11.78 -23.08
N CYS A 314 1.25 -10.74 -22.38
CA CYS A 314 0.37 -9.91 -21.55
C CYS A 314 -0.61 -9.13 -22.43
N GLN A 315 -1.89 -9.09 -22.02
CA GLN A 315 -2.95 -8.40 -22.78
C GLN A 315 -3.22 -6.98 -22.28
N ASP A 316 -3.12 -6.79 -20.97
CA ASP A 316 -3.32 -5.53 -20.29
C ASP A 316 -2.21 -5.27 -19.25
N ALA A 317 -2.17 -4.04 -18.76
CA ALA A 317 -1.31 -3.63 -17.67
C ALA A 317 -2.05 -2.66 -16.74
N SER A 318 -1.52 -2.52 -15.54
CA SER A 318 -1.96 -1.53 -14.55
C SER A 318 -0.90 -0.46 -14.33
N MET A 319 -1.35 0.76 -14.05
CA MET A 319 -0.54 1.90 -13.62
C MET A 319 -1.29 2.63 -12.51
N ASP A 320 -0.54 3.18 -11.57
CA ASP A 320 -1.06 4.17 -10.63
C ASP A 320 -0.61 5.56 -11.09
N ILE A 321 -1.58 6.42 -11.38
CA ILE A 321 -1.40 7.61 -12.21
C ILE A 321 -1.86 8.85 -11.44
N PRO A 322 -1.01 9.88 -11.27
CA PRO A 322 -1.46 11.15 -10.71
C PRO A 322 -2.64 11.73 -11.50
N GLU A 323 -3.65 12.26 -10.82
CA GLU A 323 -4.84 12.83 -11.46
C GLU A 323 -4.51 13.96 -12.45
N SER A 324 -3.39 14.66 -12.24
CA SER A 324 -2.88 15.69 -13.14
C SER A 324 -2.51 15.19 -14.55
N LYS A 325 -2.49 13.87 -14.77
CA LYS A 325 -2.25 13.25 -16.08
C LYS A 325 -3.53 12.95 -16.86
N PHE A 326 -4.67 13.46 -16.39
CA PHE A 326 -5.94 13.40 -17.09
C PHE A 326 -6.37 14.83 -17.45
N HIS A 327 -6.85 15.05 -18.67
CA HIS A 327 -7.41 16.36 -19.04
C HIS A 327 -8.68 16.67 -18.24
N ASN A 328 -9.48 15.63 -17.98
CA ASN A 328 -10.72 15.74 -17.22
C ASN A 328 -10.49 15.07 -15.85
N PRO A 329 -10.34 15.84 -14.76
CA PRO A 329 -10.17 15.28 -13.42
C PRO A 329 -11.47 14.65 -12.91
N ALA A 330 -11.40 13.92 -11.79
CA ALA A 330 -12.59 13.36 -11.15
C ALA A 330 -13.49 14.43 -10.53
N ILE A 331 -14.79 14.19 -10.55
CA ILE A 331 -15.78 15.02 -9.83
C ILE A 331 -16.14 14.31 -8.52
N CYS A 332 -15.78 14.93 -7.40
CA CYS A 332 -16.07 14.42 -6.06
C CYS A 332 -17.13 15.30 -5.39
N LYS A 333 -18.21 14.68 -4.89
CA LYS A 333 -19.07 15.34 -3.91
C LYS A 333 -18.45 15.29 -2.52
N GLU A 334 -18.69 16.35 -1.76
CA GLU A 334 -18.29 16.39 -0.37
C GLU A 334 -18.96 15.25 0.41
N GLY A 335 -18.18 14.49 1.17
CA GLY A 335 -18.65 13.32 1.93
C GLY A 335 -18.85 12.03 1.11
N ALA A 336 -18.69 12.05 -0.21
CA ALA A 336 -18.79 10.83 -1.03
C ALA A 336 -17.49 10.00 -0.97
N PHE A 337 -17.60 8.70 -0.73
CA PHE A 337 -16.46 7.77 -0.71
C PHE A 337 -15.91 7.48 -2.10
N GLU A 338 -16.79 7.45 -3.11
CA GLU A 338 -16.42 7.30 -4.51
C GLU A 338 -16.83 8.57 -5.26
N PRO A 339 -16.03 9.03 -6.23
CA PRO A 339 -16.38 10.17 -7.05
C PRO A 339 -17.58 9.84 -7.94
N GLU A 340 -18.35 10.87 -8.26
CA GLU A 340 -19.48 10.76 -9.18
C GLU A 340 -19.00 10.46 -10.59
N GLU A 341 -17.93 11.14 -10.99
CA GLU A 341 -17.26 10.94 -12.27
C GLU A 341 -15.80 10.64 -12.05
N LYS A 342 -15.33 9.58 -12.70
CA LYS A 342 -13.92 9.19 -12.73
C LYS A 342 -13.18 10.05 -13.77
N PRO A 343 -11.86 10.26 -13.62
CA PRO A 343 -11.12 11.08 -14.56
C PRO A 343 -11.07 10.41 -15.93
N SER A 344 -10.90 11.21 -16.98
CA SER A 344 -10.87 10.72 -18.36
C SER A 344 -9.87 11.50 -19.21
N ASN A 345 -9.64 11.03 -20.44
CA ASN A 345 -8.69 11.64 -21.39
C ASN A 345 -7.26 11.73 -20.85
N HIS A 346 -6.68 10.58 -20.49
CA HIS A 346 -5.28 10.50 -20.06
C HIS A 346 -4.33 10.97 -21.18
N LEU A 347 -3.28 11.70 -20.80
CA LEU A 347 -2.36 12.35 -21.74
C LEU A 347 -1.66 11.37 -22.70
N LEU A 348 -1.40 10.13 -22.27
CA LEU A 348 -0.65 9.13 -23.05
C LEU A 348 -1.43 7.86 -23.42
N VAL A 349 -2.51 7.55 -22.69
CA VAL A 349 -3.18 6.24 -22.75
C VAL A 349 -4.62 6.49 -23.16
N LYS A 350 -4.95 6.19 -24.42
CA LYS A 350 -6.27 6.51 -24.98
C LYS A 350 -7.37 5.65 -24.38
N LYS A 351 -7.12 4.35 -24.21
CA LYS A 351 -8.09 3.37 -23.69
C LYS A 351 -7.81 3.04 -22.22
N ILE A 352 -7.81 4.06 -21.38
CA ILE A 352 -7.55 3.90 -19.94
C ILE A 352 -8.83 3.68 -19.15
N SER A 353 -8.78 2.84 -18.12
CA SER A 353 -9.89 2.57 -17.22
C SER A 353 -9.48 2.82 -15.76
N PRO A 354 -9.78 4.02 -15.21
CA PRO A 354 -9.58 4.29 -13.79
C PRO A 354 -10.55 3.47 -12.92
N VAL A 355 -10.03 2.79 -11.92
CA VAL A 355 -10.81 1.88 -11.06
C VAL A 355 -10.99 2.39 -9.64
N ARG A 356 -9.90 2.81 -9.01
CA ARG A 356 -9.83 3.16 -7.60
C ARG A 356 -8.87 4.32 -7.45
N HIS A 357 -9.22 5.27 -6.59
CA HIS A 357 -8.33 6.36 -6.27
C HIS A 357 -7.69 6.17 -4.89
N PHE A 358 -6.55 6.83 -4.72
CA PHE A 358 -5.86 7.02 -3.46
C PHE A 358 -5.56 8.51 -3.30
N ILE A 359 -5.47 8.96 -2.07
CA ILE A 359 -4.95 10.30 -1.77
C ILE A 359 -3.56 10.11 -1.19
N ARG A 360 -2.55 10.66 -1.88
CA ARG A 360 -1.21 10.77 -1.31
C ARG A 360 -1.26 11.70 -0.12
N MET A 361 -0.68 11.28 0.99
CA MET A 361 -0.65 12.07 2.22
C MET A 361 0.72 12.03 2.86
N TYR A 362 1.03 13.09 3.61
CA TYR A 362 2.23 13.18 4.44
C TYR A 362 1.85 13.56 5.85
N GLN A 363 2.57 13.04 6.84
CA GLN A 363 2.38 13.47 8.21
C GLN A 363 3.01 14.84 8.42
N ALA A 364 2.19 15.83 8.79
CA ALA A 364 2.62 17.19 9.06
C ALA A 364 1.83 17.75 10.26
N VAL A 365 2.42 17.64 11.44
CA VAL A 365 1.83 18.10 12.71
C VAL A 365 2.63 19.26 13.27
N ASP A 366 1.97 20.40 13.51
CA ASP A 366 2.57 21.51 14.26
C ASP A 366 2.32 21.37 15.78
N CYS A 367 2.94 22.24 16.58
CA CYS A 367 2.84 22.19 18.05
C CYS A 367 1.41 22.34 18.58
N ASN A 368 0.57 23.16 17.94
CA ASN A 368 -0.82 23.35 18.37
C ASN A 368 -1.66 22.12 18.04
N GLN A 369 -1.42 21.51 16.86
CA GLN A 369 -2.12 20.33 16.41
C GLN A 369 -1.78 19.09 17.25
N ALA A 370 -0.53 18.94 17.70
CA ALA A 370 -0.08 17.77 18.46
C ALA A 370 -0.94 17.54 19.72
N GLU A 371 -1.16 18.58 20.53
CA GLU A 371 -1.98 18.48 21.74
C GLU A 371 -3.45 18.19 21.42
N VAL A 372 -4.00 18.84 20.39
CA VAL A 372 -5.40 18.67 19.99
C VAL A 372 -5.66 17.25 19.49
N LEU A 373 -4.76 16.69 18.69
CA LEU A 373 -4.85 15.32 18.19
C LEU A 373 -4.79 14.29 19.33
N ALA A 374 -3.89 14.48 20.31
CA ALA A 374 -3.80 13.59 21.47
C ALA A 374 -5.08 13.62 22.33
N LYS A 375 -5.63 14.80 22.59
CA LYS A 375 -6.92 14.96 23.30
C LYS A 375 -8.08 14.33 22.54
N ASN A 376 -8.17 14.58 21.23
CA ASN A 376 -9.19 13.98 20.37
C ASN A 376 -9.10 12.45 20.35
N PHE A 377 -7.89 11.90 20.38
CA PHE A 377 -7.67 10.46 20.49
C PHE A 377 -8.20 9.92 21.82
N ALA A 378 -7.89 10.55 22.95
CA ALA A 378 -8.41 10.15 24.26
C ALA A 378 -9.94 10.11 24.29
N VAL A 379 -10.59 11.18 23.80
CA VAL A 379 -12.06 11.28 23.72
C VAL A 379 -12.64 10.18 22.82
N LYS A 380 -12.09 10.01 21.60
CA LYS A 380 -12.58 9.04 20.61
C LYS A 380 -12.44 7.60 21.08
N GLU A 381 -11.38 7.29 21.81
CA GLU A 381 -11.11 5.96 22.36
C GLU A 381 -11.70 5.75 23.76
N ARG A 382 -12.32 6.79 24.35
CA ARG A 382 -12.87 6.78 25.72
C ARG A 382 -11.82 6.41 26.78
N LEU A 383 -10.65 7.01 26.66
CA LEU A 383 -9.52 6.80 27.56
C LEU A 383 -9.32 8.03 28.46
N ALA A 384 -8.80 7.80 29.66
CA ALA A 384 -8.31 8.90 30.49
C ALA A 384 -7.11 9.58 29.81
N GLU A 385 -6.93 10.88 30.03
CA GLU A 385 -5.75 11.58 29.48
C GLU A 385 -4.43 11.04 30.04
N THR A 386 -4.46 10.42 31.22
CA THR A 386 -3.32 9.75 31.85
C THR A 386 -3.07 8.34 31.32
N ASP A 387 -3.90 7.80 30.41
CA ASP A 387 -3.70 6.49 29.81
C ASP A 387 -2.35 6.46 29.07
N PRO A 388 -1.50 5.44 29.31
CA PRO A 388 -0.18 5.34 28.69
C PRO A 388 -0.19 5.47 27.16
N ARG A 389 -1.27 5.08 26.49
CA ARG A 389 -1.38 5.18 25.02
C ARG A 389 -1.65 6.60 24.56
N VAL A 390 -2.47 7.35 25.29
CA VAL A 390 -2.69 8.77 25.01
C VAL A 390 -1.37 9.52 25.17
N ARG A 391 -0.64 9.24 26.25
CA ARG A 391 0.69 9.81 26.49
C ARG A 391 1.68 9.46 25.38
N ARG A 392 1.82 8.17 25.04
CA ARG A 392 2.73 7.71 23.98
C ARG A 392 2.39 8.32 22.62
N PHE A 393 1.10 8.44 22.30
CA PHE A 393 0.66 9.08 21.07
C PHE A 393 1.02 10.57 21.07
N GLY A 394 0.78 11.28 22.17
CA GLY A 394 1.20 12.69 22.34
C GLY A 394 2.71 12.87 22.20
N GLU A 395 3.52 11.99 22.81
CA GLU A 395 4.98 11.99 22.67
C GLU A 395 5.42 11.76 21.21
N THR A 396 4.75 10.85 20.49
CA THR A 396 5.00 10.61 19.06
C THR A 396 4.69 11.83 18.21
N LEU A 397 3.56 12.50 18.47
CA LEU A 397 3.17 13.72 17.75
C LEU A 397 4.12 14.87 18.07
N ASN A 398 4.54 15.04 19.33
CA ASN A 398 5.51 16.07 19.71
C ASN A 398 6.86 15.87 19.02
N ARG A 399 7.34 14.63 18.90
CA ARG A 399 8.54 14.31 18.11
C ARG A 399 8.34 14.60 16.61
N SER A 400 7.12 14.47 16.12
CA SER A 400 6.80 14.75 14.73
C SER A 400 6.82 16.24 14.38
N VAL A 401 6.62 17.11 15.37
CA VAL A 401 6.67 18.58 15.18
C VAL A 401 8.00 19.03 14.58
N TYR A 402 9.10 18.36 14.94
CA TYR A 402 10.43 18.67 14.40
C TYR A 402 10.51 18.50 12.88
N ASN A 403 9.64 17.68 12.28
CA ASN A 403 9.64 17.40 10.85
C ASN A 403 8.70 18.32 10.06
N TYR A 404 7.90 19.17 10.74
CA TYR A 404 6.80 19.89 10.13
C TYR A 404 7.23 20.76 8.94
N SER A 405 8.24 21.62 9.13
CA SER A 405 8.68 22.56 8.10
C SER A 405 9.23 21.85 6.87
N GLU A 406 10.05 20.81 7.06
CA GLU A 406 10.60 20.02 5.95
C GLU A 406 9.51 19.27 5.19
N THR A 407 8.57 18.64 5.90
CA THR A 407 7.45 17.95 5.25
C THR A 407 6.56 18.92 4.47
N MET A 408 6.24 20.09 5.04
CA MET A 408 5.43 21.10 4.34
C MET A 408 6.14 21.66 3.12
N ALA A 409 7.44 21.94 3.21
CA ALA A 409 8.25 22.37 2.07
C ALA A 409 8.29 21.31 0.97
N PHE A 410 8.48 20.04 1.35
CA PHE A 410 8.45 18.93 0.39
C PHE A 410 7.07 18.77 -0.25
N LEU A 411 5.98 18.82 0.51
CA LEU A 411 4.61 18.70 -0.01
C LEU A 411 4.33 19.78 -1.07
N GLU A 412 4.71 21.02 -0.78
CA GLU A 412 4.58 22.12 -1.75
C GLU A 412 5.42 21.90 -3.00
N TYR A 413 6.68 21.48 -2.83
CA TYR A 413 7.58 21.20 -3.95
C TYR A 413 7.11 20.02 -4.80
N GLU A 414 6.62 18.95 -4.15
CA GLU A 414 6.06 17.79 -4.82
C GLU A 414 4.87 18.19 -5.70
N LYS A 415 3.92 18.93 -5.12
CA LYS A 415 2.71 19.37 -5.82
C LYS A 415 3.00 20.34 -6.96
N LYS A 416 3.92 21.29 -6.78
CA LYS A 416 4.20 22.34 -7.76
C LYS A 416 5.17 21.91 -8.85
N VAL A 417 6.14 21.05 -8.52
CA VAL A 417 7.30 20.74 -9.38
C VAL A 417 7.38 19.26 -9.71
N LEU A 418 7.51 18.39 -8.71
CA LEU A 418 7.85 16.98 -8.95
C LEU A 418 6.73 16.22 -9.65
N GLN A 419 5.47 16.47 -9.28
CA GLN A 419 4.30 15.79 -9.85
C GLN A 419 4.22 15.94 -11.38
N GLN A 420 4.76 17.01 -11.94
CA GLN A 420 4.77 17.23 -13.38
C GLN A 420 5.58 16.17 -14.14
N ARG A 421 6.58 15.57 -13.49
CA ARG A 421 7.50 14.59 -14.09
C ARG A 421 7.12 13.14 -13.75
N ILE A 422 6.16 12.95 -12.85
CA ILE A 422 5.67 11.64 -12.40
C ILE A 422 4.50 11.21 -13.30
N TRP A 423 4.67 10.13 -14.07
CA TRP A 423 3.65 9.61 -14.99
C TRP A 423 3.01 8.33 -14.47
N SER A 424 3.79 7.51 -13.77
CA SER A 424 3.24 6.50 -12.88
C SER A 424 4.05 6.43 -11.62
N ILE A 425 3.35 6.41 -10.49
CA ILE A 425 3.94 6.24 -9.19
C ILE A 425 3.03 5.40 -8.33
N THR A 426 3.67 4.64 -7.47
CA THR A 426 3.06 3.99 -6.34
C THR A 426 3.82 4.41 -5.11
N GLY A 427 3.15 4.50 -3.97
CA GLY A 427 3.71 4.88 -2.68
C GLY A 427 5.24 4.86 -2.64
N PRO A 428 5.86 3.69 -2.45
CA PRO A 428 7.19 3.44 -2.98
C PRO A 428 7.59 1.94 -2.98
N GLU A 429 7.39 1.11 -3.98
CA GLU A 429 6.45 1.16 -5.08
C GLU A 429 5.34 0.13 -4.85
N LYS A 430 4.61 0.36 -3.75
CA LYS A 430 3.34 -0.26 -3.30
C LYS A 430 3.43 -1.59 -2.54
N GLY A 431 4.29 -1.65 -1.52
CA GLY A 431 4.37 -2.80 -0.61
C GLY A 431 4.67 -4.07 -1.39
#